data_AF-A0A7C6RL64-F1
#
_entry.id   AF-A0A7C6RL64-F1
#
_cell.length_a   1.000
_cell.length_b   1.000
_cell.length_c   1.000
_cell.angle_alpha   90.00
_cell.angle_beta   90.00
_cell.angle_gamma   90.00
#
_symmetry.space_group_name_H-M   'P 1'
#
loop_
_entity.id
_entity.type
_entity.pdbx_description
1 polymer ?
#
loop_
_entity_poly.entity_id
_entity_poly.type
_entity_poly.pdbx_seq_one_letter_code
_entity_poly.pdbx_strand_id
1 'polypeptide(L)'
;MSMTPNAGHGLRNPIIGDTTGDTLYQVECCLSFISRVHEDLADWQGAMAMQSGGPDAMNVDQHRGLALLIECVRSAVLHEMERGDA
;
A
#
# COMPACT_ATOMS: atom_id res chain seq x y z
N MET A 1 -6.95 -5.32 43.56
CA MET A 1 -6.05 -4.95 42.45
C MET A 1 -6.93 -4.62 41.26
N SER A 2 -7.11 -3.33 40.98
CA SER A 2 -7.93 -2.86 39.86
C SER A 2 -7.08 -2.89 38.59
N MET A 3 -7.36 -3.79 37.66
CA MET A 3 -6.90 -3.65 36.28
C MET A 3 -7.82 -2.67 35.57
N THR A 4 -7.49 -1.38 35.63
CA THR A 4 -8.03 -0.44 34.64
C THR A 4 -7.46 -0.82 33.27
N PRO A 5 -8.29 -1.10 32.25
CA PRO A 5 -7.82 -1.28 30.89
C PRO A 5 -7.13 0.00 30.44
N ASN A 6 -5.99 -0.15 29.78
CA ASN A 6 -5.15 0.93 29.30
C ASN A 6 -5.93 1.78 28.27
N ALA A 7 -6.56 2.87 28.71
CA ALA A 7 -7.45 3.72 27.91
C ALA A 7 -6.73 4.55 26.82
N GLY A 8 -5.45 4.28 26.55
CA GLY A 8 -4.65 4.96 25.52
C GLY A 8 -4.44 4.17 24.22
N HIS A 9 -4.80 2.89 24.17
CA HIS A 9 -4.48 2.01 23.02
C HIS A 9 -5.53 1.99 21.91
N GLY A 10 -6.69 2.64 22.09
CA GLY A 10 -7.85 2.44 21.22
C GLY A 10 -7.92 3.30 19.96
N LEU A 11 -7.02 4.26 19.75
CA LEU A 11 -7.16 5.29 18.69
C LEU A 11 -5.86 5.63 17.96
N ARG A 12 -4.78 4.84 18.12
CA ARG A 12 -3.54 5.12 17.39
C ARG A 12 -3.66 4.63 15.95
N ASN A 13 -3.29 5.47 14.99
CA ASN A 13 -3.23 5.05 13.59
C ASN A 13 -2.28 3.83 13.48
N PRO A 14 -2.74 2.69 12.97
CA PRO A 14 -1.96 1.45 12.94
C PRO A 14 -0.74 1.50 12.01
N ILE A 15 -0.59 2.58 11.23
CA ILE A 15 0.57 2.85 10.36
C ILE A 15 1.67 3.62 11.11
N ILE A 16 1.34 4.27 12.24
CA ILE A 16 2.31 5.06 13.01
C ILE A 16 2.90 4.18 14.12
N GLY A 17 4.12 3.71 13.88
CA GLY A 17 4.91 2.93 14.83
C GLY A 17 5.52 3.77 15.96
N ASP A 18 6.31 3.12 16.82
CA ASP A 18 7.00 3.78 17.93
C ASP A 18 8.24 4.55 17.47
N THR A 19 8.87 4.11 16.38
CA THR A 19 10.00 4.79 15.74
C THR A 19 9.67 5.25 14.32
N THR A 20 10.52 6.11 13.77
CA THR A 20 10.47 6.48 12.35
C THR A 20 10.65 5.27 11.46
N GLY A 21 11.59 4.37 11.77
CA GLY A 21 11.81 3.13 11.02
C GLY A 21 10.59 2.22 11.00
N ASP A 22 9.93 2.03 12.15
CA ASP A 22 8.69 1.24 12.24
C ASP A 22 7.58 1.84 11.35
N THR A 23 7.46 3.18 11.39
CA THR A 23 6.45 3.89 10.59
C THR A 23 6.74 3.74 9.10
N LEU A 24 7.99 3.92 8.67
CA LEU A 24 8.38 3.76 7.27
C LEU A 24 8.17 2.33 6.78
N TYR A 25 8.52 1.32 7.60
CA TYR A 25 8.25 -0.08 7.27
C TYR A 25 6.76 -0.37 7.12
N GLN A 26 5.92 0.14 8.02
CA GLN A 26 4.47 -0.03 7.93
C GLN A 26 3.89 0.66 6.68
N VAL A 27 4.37 1.87 6.35
CA VAL A 27 4.00 2.58 5.11
C VAL A 27 4.42 1.77 3.88
N GLU A 28 5.63 1.23 3.86
CA GLU A 28 6.13 0.37 2.77
C GLU A 28 5.22 -0.84 2.53
N CYS A 29 4.83 -1.53 3.61
CA CYS A 29 3.91 -2.67 3.55
C CYS A 29 2.55 -2.27 2.96
N CYS A 30 2.00 -1.12 3.39
CA CYS A 30 0.75 -0.60 2.83
C CYS A 30 0.89 -0.28 1.34
N LEU A 31 1.98 0.36 0.92
CA LEU A 31 2.22 0.68 -0.48
C LEU A 31 2.35 -0.58 -1.32
N SER A 32 3.07 -1.60 -0.85
CA SER A 32 3.19 -2.90 -1.52
C SER A 32 1.82 -3.55 -1.73
N PHE A 33 0.99 -3.57 -0.68
CA PHE A 33 -0.36 -4.12 -0.78
C PHE A 33 -1.23 -3.35 -1.77
N ILE A 34 -1.25 -2.01 -1.70
CA ILE A 34 -2.09 -1.19 -2.59
C ILE A 34 -1.63 -1.34 -4.04
N SER A 35 -0.32 -1.33 -4.29
CA SER A 35 0.27 -1.60 -5.61
C SER A 35 -0.26 -2.90 -6.19
N ARG A 36 -0.17 -3.99 -5.41
CA ARG A 36 -0.68 -5.30 -5.81
C ARG A 36 -2.17 -5.32 -6.10
N VAL A 37 -2.98 -4.62 -5.29
CA VAL A 37 -4.42 -4.50 -5.53
C VAL A 37 -4.71 -3.83 -6.87
N HIS A 38 -3.94 -2.80 -7.26
CA HIS A 38 -4.11 -2.16 -8.55
C HIS A 38 -3.67 -3.06 -9.72
N GLU A 39 -2.62 -3.86 -9.57
CA GLU A 39 -2.24 -4.87 -10.56
C GLU A 39 -3.34 -5.92 -10.75
N ASP A 40 -3.84 -6.51 -9.66
CA ASP A 40 -4.87 -7.54 -9.70
C ASP A 40 -6.18 -6.99 -10.28
N LEU A 41 -6.52 -5.73 -9.99
CA LEU A 41 -7.67 -5.03 -10.60
C LEU A 41 -7.46 -4.83 -12.11
N ALA A 42 -6.28 -4.42 -12.55
CA ALA A 42 -5.98 -4.26 -13.96
C ALA A 42 -6.07 -5.60 -14.72
N ASP A 43 -5.54 -6.67 -14.14
CA ASP A 43 -5.59 -8.01 -14.73
C ASP A 43 -7.04 -8.53 -14.81
N TRP A 44 -7.82 -8.37 -13.75
CA TRP A 44 -9.24 -8.75 -13.74
C TRP A 44 -10.05 -7.96 -14.77
N GLN A 45 -9.87 -6.64 -14.82
CA GLN A 45 -10.55 -5.78 -15.79
C GLN A 45 -10.15 -6.13 -17.22
N GLY A 46 -8.86 -6.37 -17.48
CA GLY A 46 -8.36 -6.81 -18.78
C GLY A 46 -8.95 -8.16 -19.21
N ALA A 47 -9.04 -9.13 -18.29
CA ALA A 47 -9.66 -10.42 -18.56
C ALA A 47 -11.16 -10.27 -18.88
N MET A 48 -11.88 -9.39 -18.17
CA MET A 48 -13.30 -9.10 -18.43
C MET A 48 -13.52 -8.37 -19.76
N ALA A 49 -12.63 -7.45 -20.14
CA ALA A 49 -12.69 -6.75 -21.43
C ALA A 49 -12.68 -7.73 -22.62
N MET A 50 -11.89 -8.81 -22.53
CA MET A 50 -11.82 -9.84 -23.56
C MET A 50 -13.06 -10.74 -23.67
N GLN A 51 -13.84 -10.88 -22.60
CA GLN A 51 -14.95 -11.86 -22.55
C GLN A 51 -16.34 -11.26 -22.82
N SER A 52 -16.55 -9.98 -22.52
CA SER A 52 -17.91 -9.41 -22.50
C SER A 52 -18.02 -7.97 -22.97
N GLY A 53 -17.00 -7.42 -23.66
CA GLY A 53 -16.96 -5.98 -23.95
C GLY A 53 -16.81 -5.15 -22.68
N GLY A 54 -16.05 -5.71 -21.72
CA GLY A 54 -15.80 -5.17 -20.39
C GLY A 54 -15.05 -3.82 -20.37
N PRO A 55 -14.51 -3.42 -19.21
CA PRO A 55 -14.03 -2.06 -18.96
C PRO A 55 -13.05 -1.56 -20.03
N ASP A 56 -13.14 -0.27 -20.38
CA ASP A 56 -12.31 0.37 -21.40
C ASP A 56 -10.81 0.14 -21.11
N ALA A 57 -10.02 -0.10 -22.15
CA ALA A 57 -8.58 -0.37 -22.05
C ALA A 57 -7.86 0.78 -21.31
N MET A 58 -8.35 2.01 -21.44
CA MET A 58 -7.85 3.17 -20.70
C MET A 58 -7.92 2.97 -19.17
N ASN A 59 -8.96 2.31 -18.65
CA ASN A 59 -9.12 2.08 -17.22
C ASN A 59 -8.12 1.02 -16.72
N VAL A 60 -7.89 -0.03 -17.51
CA VAL A 60 -6.86 -1.04 -17.23
C VAL A 60 -5.47 -0.39 -17.15
N ASP A 61 -5.13 0.46 -18.12
CA ASP A 61 -3.85 1.17 -18.16
C ASP A 61 -3.71 2.17 -17.01
N GLN A 62 -4.80 2.82 -16.57
CA GLN A 62 -4.79 3.68 -15.38
C GLN A 62 -4.46 2.90 -14.11
N HIS A 63 -5.06 1.71 -13.91
CA HIS A 63 -4.74 0.87 -12.77
C HIS A 63 -3.28 0.40 -12.80
N ARG A 64 -2.76 -0.03 -13.96
CA ARG A 64 -1.33 -0.38 -14.11
C ARG A 64 -0.40 0.81 -13.84
N GLY A 65 -0.72 1.97 -14.39
CA GLY A 65 0.04 3.20 -14.20
C GLY A 65 0.06 3.64 -12.73
N LEU A 66 -1.06 3.50 -12.02
CA LEU A 66 -1.13 3.79 -10.60
C LEU A 66 -0.31 2.80 -9.76
N ALA A 67 -0.35 1.49 -10.07
CA ALA A 67 0.51 0.51 -9.42
C ALA A 67 1.99 0.86 -9.58
N LEU A 68 2.42 1.23 -10.79
CA LEU A 68 3.79 1.69 -11.07
C LEU A 68 4.19 2.92 -10.24
N LEU A 69 3.32 3.93 -10.15
CA LEU A 69 3.59 5.11 -9.32
C LEU A 69 3.73 4.75 -7.84
N ILE A 70 2.91 3.82 -7.34
CA ILE A 70 2.97 3.35 -5.97
C ILE A 70 4.28 2.59 -5.70
N GLU A 71 4.73 1.73 -6.62
CA GLU A 71 6.04 1.07 -6.52
C GLU A 71 7.20 2.07 -6.50
N CYS A 72 7.11 3.16 -7.25
CA CYS A 72 8.11 4.24 -7.20
C CYS A 72 8.17 4.88 -5.81
N VAL A 73 7.01 5.19 -5.21
CA VAL A 73 6.97 5.75 -3.84
C VAL A 73 7.47 4.71 -2.83
N ARG A 74 7.07 3.46 -2.96
CA ARG A 74 7.53 2.34 -2.12
C ARG A 74 9.05 2.20 -2.16
N SER A 75 9.65 2.26 -3.35
CA SER A 75 11.10 2.20 -3.54
C SER A 75 11.82 3.38 -2.90
N ALA A 76 11.24 4.59 -2.96
CA ALA A 76 11.78 5.75 -2.27
C ALA A 76 11.73 5.60 -0.74
N VAL A 77 10.64 5.02 -0.20
CA VAL A 77 10.51 4.73 1.24
C VAL A 77 11.57 3.72 1.68
N LEU A 78 11.74 2.62 0.94
CA LEU A 78 12.79 1.62 1.22
C LEU A 78 14.19 2.24 1.24
N HIS A 79 14.49 3.07 0.24
CA HIS A 79 15.77 3.77 0.15
C HIS A 79 16.03 4.70 1.35
N GLU A 80 15.01 5.40 1.84
CA GLU A 80 15.15 6.24 3.03
C GLU A 80 15.31 5.41 4.31
N MET A 81 14.69 4.23 4.39
CA MET A 81 14.94 3.29 5.50
C MET A 81 16.39 2.79 5.51
N GLU A 82 16.90 2.34 4.36
CA GLU A 82 18.27 1.84 4.21
C GLU A 82 19.32 2.92 4.53
N ARG A 83 19.01 4.20 4.27
CA ARG A 83 19.86 5.34 4.64
C ARG A 83 19.82 5.70 6.12
N GLY A 84 18.68 5.52 6.78
CA GLY A 84 18.51 5.81 8.21
C GLY A 84 19.21 4.81 9.12
N ASP A 85 19.55 3.63 8.59
CA ASP A 85 20.24 2.54 9.29
C ASP A 85 21.78 2.56 9.12
N ALA A 86 22.34 3.54 8.41
CA ALA A 86 23.78 3.74 8.16
C ALA A 86 24.41 4.84 9.01
#